data_AF-A0A9W7JC73-F1
#
_entry.id   AF-A0A9W7JC73-F1
#
_cell.length_a   1.000
_cell.length_b   1.000
_cell.length_c   1.000
_cell.angle_alpha   90.00
_cell.angle_beta   90.00
_cell.angle_gamma   90.00
#
_symmetry.space_group_name_H-M   'P 1'
#
loop_
_entity.id
_entity.type
_entity.pdbx_description
1 polymer ?
#
loop_
_entity_poly.entity_id
_entity_poly.type
_entity_poly.pdbx_seq_one_letter_code
_entity_poly.pdbx_strand_id
1 'polypeptide(L)'
;MHQFQQAVWNVHHDGQPMPGEEQEDIVMTSTESSIKNLKCPITKKHINELTEPVRSLDCKHIYDRNAILNFIKSNHGNVKCPESACPKMLQAKRVICDPLLLFEIDELRTLSRQTARTDVIEDFTETEPQDEENP
;
A
#
# COMPACT_ATOMS: atom_id res chain seq x y z
N MET A 1 34.51 -4.96 3.67
CA MET A 1 35.10 -6.17 4.27
C MET A 1 34.48 -7.49 3.78
N HIS A 2 33.32 -7.47 3.10
CA HIS A 2 32.62 -8.68 2.61
C HIS A 2 33.40 -9.49 1.55
N GLN A 3 34.03 -8.80 0.60
CA GLN A 3 34.78 -9.43 -0.51
C GLN A 3 35.94 -10.34 -0.05
N PHE A 4 36.62 -9.97 1.04
CA PHE A 4 37.73 -10.76 1.56
C PHE A 4 37.25 -12.08 2.20
N GLN A 5 36.17 -12.03 2.96
CA GLN A 5 35.60 -13.22 3.60
C GLN A 5 35.05 -14.20 2.56
N GLN A 6 34.37 -13.68 1.53
CA GLN A 6 33.86 -14.46 0.40
C GLN A 6 34.97 -15.13 -0.42
N ALA A 7 36.07 -14.40 -0.67
CA ALA A 7 37.24 -14.96 -1.36
C ALA A 7 37.89 -16.09 -0.54
N VAL A 8 38.00 -15.95 0.78
CA VAL A 8 38.58 -16.98 1.66
C VAL A 8 37.67 -18.22 1.74
N TRP A 9 36.35 -18.04 1.73
CA TRP A 9 35.38 -19.14 1.73
C TRP A 9 35.42 -19.97 0.45
N ASN A 10 35.43 -19.30 -0.71
CA ASN A 10 35.43 -19.95 -2.03
C ASN A 10 36.64 -20.88 -2.26
N VAL A 11 37.78 -20.61 -1.63
CA VAL A 11 38.98 -21.46 -1.75
C VAL A 11 38.76 -22.86 -1.15
N HIS A 12 37.92 -22.98 -0.12
CA HIS A 12 37.75 -24.22 0.65
C HIS A 12 36.39 -24.88 0.45
N HIS A 13 35.39 -24.16 -0.07
CA HIS A 13 34.01 -24.60 -0.18
C HIS A 13 33.44 -24.25 -1.56
N ASP A 14 34.17 -24.61 -2.63
CA ASP A 14 33.81 -24.31 -4.01
C ASP A 14 32.40 -24.83 -4.34
N GLY A 15 31.56 -23.94 -4.89
CA GLY A 15 30.17 -24.23 -5.21
C GLY A 15 29.19 -24.26 -4.01
N GLN A 16 29.63 -24.01 -2.78
CA GLN A 16 28.75 -23.86 -1.62
C GLN A 16 28.62 -22.38 -1.22
N PRO A 17 27.40 -21.85 -1.05
CA PRO A 17 27.21 -20.46 -0.60
C PRO A 17 27.83 -20.26 0.79
N MET A 18 28.30 -19.04 1.10
CA MET A 18 28.83 -18.78 2.44
C MET A 18 27.76 -19.02 3.51
N PRO A 19 28.12 -19.49 4.72
CA PRO A 19 27.18 -19.60 5.82
C PRO A 19 26.71 -18.19 6.20
N GLY A 20 25.39 -17.94 6.11
CA GLY A 20 24.80 -16.63 6.34
C GLY A 20 24.61 -15.77 5.09
N GLU A 21 24.99 -16.25 3.90
CA GLU A 21 24.56 -15.70 2.59
C GLU A 21 23.24 -16.32 2.12
N GLU A 22 22.45 -16.88 3.04
CA GLU A 22 21.01 -16.95 2.81
C GLU A 22 20.60 -15.48 2.64
N GLN A 23 20.37 -15.07 1.40
CA GLN A 23 19.65 -13.84 1.11
C GLN A 23 18.38 -13.98 1.94
N GLU A 24 18.32 -13.29 3.07
CA GLU A 24 17.06 -13.02 3.72
C GLU A 24 16.29 -12.22 2.68
N ASP A 25 15.58 -12.93 1.80
CA ASP A 25 14.50 -12.40 1.02
C ASP A 25 13.55 -11.84 2.08
N ILE A 26 13.70 -10.56 2.39
CA ILE A 26 12.77 -9.84 3.23
C ILE A 26 11.50 -9.82 2.41
N VAL A 27 10.68 -10.85 2.59
CA VAL A 27 9.33 -10.89 2.08
C VAL A 27 8.62 -9.78 2.83
N MET A 28 8.54 -8.61 2.20
CA MET A 28 7.62 -7.56 2.63
C MET A 28 6.24 -8.19 2.59
N THR A 29 5.80 -8.69 3.73
CA THR A 29 4.46 -9.20 3.92
C THR A 29 3.59 -7.97 3.81
N SER A 30 3.03 -7.71 2.63
CA SER A 30 2.06 -6.64 2.46
C SER A 30 1.00 -6.84 3.53
N THR A 31 0.89 -5.91 4.47
CA THR A 31 -0.21 -5.94 5.44
C THR A 31 -1.49 -5.97 4.60
N GLU A 32 -2.23 -7.08 4.63
CA GLU A 32 -3.48 -7.19 3.87
C GLU A 32 -4.47 -6.19 4.47
N SER A 33 -4.52 -4.98 3.91
CA SER A 33 -5.43 -3.96 4.43
C SER A 33 -6.87 -4.46 4.29
N SER A 34 -7.71 -4.29 5.31
CA SER A 34 -9.10 -4.75 5.24
C SER A 34 -10.02 -3.84 4.39
N ILE A 35 -9.41 -2.87 3.70
CA ILE A 35 -10.04 -1.92 2.80
C ILE A 35 -10.58 -2.66 1.57
N LYS A 36 -11.89 -2.60 1.38
CA LYS A 36 -12.57 -3.26 0.24
C LYS A 36 -12.68 -2.43 -1.02
N ASN A 37 -12.51 -1.12 -0.92
CA ASN A 37 -12.65 -0.20 -2.05
C ASN A 37 -11.66 0.95 -1.92
N LEU A 38 -10.96 1.27 -3.00
CA LEU A 38 -9.95 2.34 -3.05
C LEU A 38 -10.55 3.72 -3.37
N LYS A 39 -11.80 3.74 -3.84
CA LYS A 39 -12.54 4.97 -4.19
C LYS A 39 -13.90 4.96 -3.52
N CYS A 40 -14.37 6.13 -3.09
CA CYS A 40 -15.73 6.28 -2.60
C CYS A 40 -16.73 6.02 -3.74
N PRO A 41 -17.70 5.09 -3.59
CA PRO A 41 -18.65 4.77 -4.66
C PRO A 41 -19.57 5.94 -5.05
N ILE A 42 -19.74 6.93 -4.18
CA ILE A 42 -20.59 8.10 -4.40
C ILE A 42 -19.78 9.26 -5.00
N THR A 43 -18.73 9.71 -4.31
CA THR A 43 -17.96 10.90 -4.72
C THR A 43 -16.86 10.59 -5.73
N LYS A 44 -16.53 9.31 -5.94
CA LYS A 44 -15.43 8.81 -6.79
C LYS A 44 -14.02 9.25 -6.38
N LYS A 45 -13.88 10.01 -5.29
CA LYS A 45 -12.60 10.39 -4.69
C LYS A 45 -11.88 9.16 -4.15
N HIS A 46 -10.55 9.19 -4.14
CA HIS A 46 -9.76 8.15 -3.48
C HIS A 46 -10.00 8.19 -1.97
N ILE A 47 -10.02 7.03 -1.31
CA ILE A 47 -10.25 6.96 0.14
C ILE A 47 -9.17 7.73 0.93
N ASN A 48 -7.95 7.80 0.39
CA ASN A 48 -6.82 8.54 0.96
C ASN A 48 -7.06 10.06 1.00
N GLU A 49 -7.98 10.58 0.18
CA GLU A 49 -8.30 12.00 0.06
C GLU A 49 -9.57 12.39 0.84
N LEU A 50 -10.22 11.43 1.50
CA LEU A 50 -11.42 11.70 2.28
C LEU A 50 -11.07 12.36 3.61
N THR A 51 -11.72 13.48 3.91
CA THR A 51 -11.58 14.19 5.19
C THR A 51 -12.23 13.43 6.33
N GLU A 52 -13.44 12.92 6.10
CA GLU A 52 -14.23 12.16 7.09
C GLU A 52 -14.63 10.81 6.48
N PRO A 53 -13.72 9.82 6.43
CA PRO A 53 -14.05 8.50 5.94
C PRO A 53 -14.96 7.78 6.93
N VAL A 54 -15.98 7.10 6.42
CA VAL A 54 -16.86 6.23 7.20
C VAL A 54 -17.03 4.89 6.51
N ARG A 55 -17.23 3.83 7.29
CA ARG A 55 -17.36 2.46 6.82
C ARG A 55 -18.72 1.89 7.23
N SER A 56 -19.35 1.17 6.31
CA SER A 56 -20.55 0.38 6.64
C SER A 56 -20.18 -0.89 7.41
N LEU A 57 -20.82 -1.13 8.54
CA LEU A 57 -20.65 -2.35 9.33
C LEU A 57 -21.16 -3.62 8.59
N ASP A 58 -22.03 -3.47 7.59
CA ASP A 58 -22.67 -4.59 6.90
C ASP A 58 -21.88 -5.10 5.71
N CYS A 59 -21.15 -4.23 5.02
CA CYS A 59 -20.39 -4.56 3.81
C CYS A 59 -18.90 -4.19 3.85
N LYS A 60 -18.48 -3.37 4.83
CA LYS A 60 -17.13 -2.80 4.97
C LYS A 60 -16.70 -1.81 3.88
N HIS A 61 -17.60 -1.37 3.00
CA HIS A 61 -17.28 -0.33 2.03
C HIS A 61 -17.16 1.05 2.70
N ILE A 62 -16.22 1.84 2.19
CA ILE A 62 -15.80 3.14 2.71
C ILE A 62 -16.42 4.27 1.86
N TYR A 63 -16.91 5.31 2.52
CA TYR A 63 -17.55 6.46 1.91
C TYR A 63 -17.07 7.78 2.53
N ASP A 64 -17.31 8.87 1.81
CA ASP A 64 -17.35 10.20 2.41
C ASP A 64 -18.59 10.33 3.30
N ARG A 65 -18.40 10.79 4.55
CA ARG A 65 -19.46 10.90 5.57
C ARG A 65 -20.66 11.70 5.12
N ASN A 66 -20.44 12.87 4.53
CA ASN A 66 -21.55 13.76 4.16
C ASN A 66 -22.27 13.21 2.92
N ALA A 67 -21.52 12.67 1.97
CA ALA A 67 -22.10 12.08 0.77
C ALA A 67 -22.99 10.87 1.08
N ILE A 68 -22.55 9.94 1.94
CA ILE A 68 -23.32 8.73 2.26
C ILE A 68 -24.55 9.02 3.10
N LEU A 69 -24.45 9.92 4.08
CA LEU A 69 -25.60 10.29 4.92
C LEU A 69 -26.67 11.01 4.09
N ASN A 70 -26.26 11.89 3.17
CA ASN A 70 -27.18 12.54 2.25
C ASN A 70 -27.82 11.55 1.28
N PHE A 71 -27.06 10.60 0.74
CA PHE A 71 -27.57 9.54 -0.15
C PHE A 71 -28.59 8.62 0.53
N ILE A 72 -28.36 8.24 1.79
CA ILE A 72 -29.32 7.46 2.57
C ILE A 72 -30.58 8.29 2.83
N LYS A 73 -30.42 9.57 3.20
CA LYS A 73 -31.54 10.47 3.50
C LYS A 73 -32.41 10.76 2.27
N SER A 74 -31.81 11.00 1.09
CA SER A 74 -32.54 11.26 -0.16
C SER A 74 -33.38 10.05 -0.59
N ASN A 75 -32.99 8.85 -0.18
CA ASN A 75 -33.63 7.59 -0.56
C ASN A 75 -34.46 7.00 0.58
N HIS A 76 -34.99 7.85 1.47
CA HIS A 76 -35.89 7.51 2.57
C HIS A 76 -35.33 6.42 3.53
N GLY A 77 -34.02 6.32 3.67
CA GLY A 77 -33.37 5.37 4.58
C GLY A 77 -33.37 3.90 4.11
N ASN A 78 -33.90 3.60 2.92
CA ASN A 78 -34.01 2.24 2.40
C ASN A 78 -33.25 2.11 1.07
N VAL A 79 -31.92 2.10 1.14
CA VAL A 79 -31.05 2.10 -0.05
C VAL A 79 -30.02 0.98 -0.02
N LYS A 80 -29.75 0.39 -1.18
CA LYS A 80 -28.65 -0.55 -1.37
C LYS A 80 -27.31 0.17 -1.34
N CYS A 81 -26.27 -0.55 -0.94
CA CYS A 81 -24.89 -0.09 -1.06
C CYS A 81 -24.60 0.34 -2.51
N PRO A 82 -24.05 1.55 -2.74
CA PRO A 82 -23.76 2.04 -4.09
C PRO A 82 -22.50 1.43 -4.72
N GLU A 83 -21.75 0.61 -3.99
CA GLU A 83 -20.69 -0.23 -4.56
C GLU A 83 -21.28 -1.25 -5.53
N SER A 84 -20.62 -1.44 -6.67
CA SER A 84 -21.06 -2.35 -7.72
C SER A 84 -21.22 -3.76 -7.19
N ALA A 85 -22.33 -4.41 -7.52
CA ALA A 85 -22.65 -5.78 -7.12
C ALA A 85 -22.76 -6.04 -5.59
N CYS A 86 -22.81 -5.01 -4.74
CA CYS A 86 -23.03 -5.21 -3.31
C CYS A 86 -24.54 -5.31 -2.98
N PRO A 87 -25.06 -6.44 -2.47
CA PRO A 87 -26.48 -6.59 -2.19
C PRO A 87 -26.91 -6.00 -0.83
N LYS A 88 -25.97 -5.51 -0.02
CA LYS A 88 -26.24 -5.06 1.35
C LYS A 88 -27.01 -3.74 1.37
N MET A 89 -27.99 -3.66 2.27
CA MET A 89 -28.75 -2.44 2.55
C MET A 89 -27.98 -1.55 3.52
N LEU A 90 -28.02 -0.24 3.30
CA LEU A 90 -27.37 0.73 4.17
C LEU A 90 -28.34 1.28 5.20
N GLN A 91 -27.83 1.50 6.42
CA GLN A 91 -28.53 2.21 7.49
C GLN A 91 -27.60 3.28 8.04
N ALA A 92 -28.09 4.51 8.21
CA ALA A 92 -27.27 5.63 8.68
C ALA A 92 -26.56 5.33 10.02
N LYS A 93 -27.25 4.65 10.94
CA LYS A 93 -26.69 4.22 12.24
C LYS A 93 -25.58 3.14 12.15
N ARG A 94 -25.45 2.49 10.99
CA ARG A 94 -24.48 1.40 10.73
C ARG A 94 -23.33 1.86 9.83
N VAL A 95 -23.27 3.15 9.54
CA VAL A 95 -22.17 3.80 8.83
C VAL A 95 -21.41 4.63 9.85
N ILE A 96 -20.21 4.18 10.24
CA ILE A 96 -19.44 4.76 11.34
C ILE A 96 -18.00 5.06 10.90
N CYS A 97 -17.35 6.01 11.55
CA CYS A 97 -15.90 6.16 11.49
C CYS A 97 -15.31 5.40 12.68
N ASP A 98 -14.80 4.20 12.45
CA ASP A 98 -14.10 3.44 13.49
C ASP A 98 -12.60 3.82 13.53
N PRO A 99 -11.94 3.76 14.70
CA PRO A 99 -10.53 4.15 14.79
C PRO A 99 -9.58 3.31 13.93
N LEU A 100 -9.91 2.04 13.65
CA LEU A 100 -9.07 1.18 12.82
C LEU A 100 -9.12 1.61 11.35
N LEU A 101 -10.28 2.03 10.85
CA LEU A 101 -10.42 2.60 9.50
C LEU A 101 -9.45 3.76 9.25
N LEU A 102 -9.29 4.65 10.24
CA LEU A 102 -8.36 5.77 10.13
C LEU A 102 -6.91 5.31 10.06
N PHE A 103 -6.55 4.32 10.88
CA PHE A 103 -5.22 3.72 10.87
C PHE A 103 -4.92 3.04 9.52
N GLU A 104 -5.85 2.23 8.99
CA GLU A 104 -5.70 1.55 7.71
C GLU A 104 -5.56 2.54 6.53
N ILE A 105 -6.31 3.64 6.55
CA ILE A 105 -6.18 4.69 5.53
C ILE A 105 -4.82 5.41 5.67
N ASP A 106 -4.34 5.64 6.89
CA ASP A 106 -3.03 6.27 7.11
C ASP A 106 -1.86 5.38 6.67
N GLU A 107 -1.94 4.08 6.94
CA GLU A 107 -1.01 3.09 6.43
C GLU A 107 -1.01 3.10 4.89
N LEU A 108 -2.18 3.08 4.27
CA LEU A 108 -2.30 3.14 2.80
C LEU A 108 -1.69 4.44 2.21
N ARG A 109 -1.84 5.58 2.90
CA ARG A 109 -1.19 6.84 2.51
C ARG A 109 0.33 6.74 2.62
N THR A 110 0.85 6.07 3.64
CA THR A 110 2.28 5.90 3.87
C THR A 110 2.92 5.00 2.82
N LEU A 111 2.30 3.86 2.53
CA LEU A 111 2.75 2.94 1.48
C LEU A 111 2.75 3.61 0.11
N SER A 112 1.69 4.35 -0.23
CA SER A 112 1.61 5.09 -1.51
C SER A 112 2.75 6.11 -1.68
N ARG A 113 3.24 6.70 -0.57
CA ARG A 113 4.40 7.61 -0.60
C ARG A 113 5.72 6.85 -0.74
N GLN A 114 5.84 5.67 -0.14
CA GLN A 114 7.06 4.85 -0.22
C GLN A 114 7.27 4.32 -1.64
N THR A 115 6.21 3.80 -2.28
CA THR A 115 6.28 3.33 -3.67
C THR A 115 6.69 4.44 -4.64
N ALA A 116 6.17 5.65 -4.45
CA ALA A 116 6.53 6.81 -5.28
C ALA A 116 8.00 7.26 -5.08
N ARG A 117 8.65 6.90 -3.96
CA ARG A 117 10.06 7.25 -3.70
C ARG A 117 11.04 6.24 -4.27
N THR A 118 10.67 4.96 -4.34
CA THR A 118 11.51 3.91 -4.94
C THR A 118 11.62 4.00 -6.46
N ASP A 119 10.73 4.77 -7.12
CA ASP A 119 10.82 5.04 -8.56
C ASP A 119 11.95 6.04 -8.93
N VAL A 120 12.62 6.63 -7.94
CA VAL A 120 13.78 7.51 -8.13
C VAL A 120 15.07 6.72 -7.86
N ILE A 121 15.46 5.86 -8.80
CA ILE A 121 16.79 5.27 -8.82
C ILE A 121 17.69 6.25 -9.59
N GLU A 122 18.53 7.00 -8.90
CA GLU A 122 19.58 7.80 -9.53
C GLU A 122 20.72 6.86 -9.96
N ASP A 123 20.86 6.70 -11.28
CA ASP A 123 21.95 5.94 -11.92
C ASP A 123 23.24 6.76 -11.85
N PHE A 124 24.16 6.37 -10.95
CA PHE A 124 25.46 7.02 -10.74
C PHE A 124 26.60 6.33 -11.51
N THR A 125 26.31 5.55 -12.55
CA THR A 125 27.34 4.82 -13.31
C THR A 125 28.04 5.74 -14.33
N GLU A 126 28.73 6.78 -13.84
CA GLU A 126 29.62 7.62 -14.66
C GLU A 126 31.03 7.00 -14.64
N THR A 127 31.35 6.21 -15.67
CA THR A 127 32.72 5.72 -15.89
C THR A 127 33.52 6.83 -16.59
N GLU A 128 34.35 7.54 -15.85
CA GLU A 128 35.38 8.42 -16.43
C GLU A 128 36.33 7.58 -17.32
N PRO A 129 36.47 7.89 -18.63
CA PRO A 129 37.46 7.22 -19.46
C PRO A 129 38.86 7.66 -19.01
N GLN A 130 39.64 6.72 -18.48
CA GLN A 130 41.06 6.94 -18.22
C GLN A 130 41.79 7.03 -19.56
N ASP A 131 42.33 8.21 -19.85
CA ASP A 131 43.25 8.45 -20.96
C ASP A 131 44.48 7.54 -20.83
N GLU A 132 44.66 6.63 -21.80
CA GLU A 132 45.89 5.85 -21.97
C GLU A 132 47.01 6.79 -22.47
N GLU A 133 47.80 7.33 -21.54
CA GLU A 133 49.07 8.01 -21.85
C GLU A 133 50.14 6.94 -22.16
N ASN A 134 50.43 6.77 -23.45
CA ASN A 134 51.51 5.95 -23.98
C ASN A 134 52.88 6.62 -23.75
N PRO A 135 53.89 5.87 -23.29
CA PRO A 135 55.21 5.96 -23.91
C PRO A 135 55.79 4.60 -24.33
#